data_AF-A0A3M1TDI6-F1
#
_entry.id   AF-A0A3M1TDI6-F1
#
_cell.length_a   1.000
_cell.length_b   1.000
_cell.length_c   1.000
_cell.angle_alpha   90.00
_cell.angle_beta   90.00
_cell.angle_gamma   90.00
#
_symmetry.space_group_name_H-M   'P 1'
#
loop_
_entity.id
_entity.type
_entity.pdbx_description
1 polymer ?
#
loop_
_entity_poly.entity_id
_entity_poly.type
_entity_poly.pdbx_seq_one_letter_code
_entity_poly.pdbx_strand_id
1 'polypeptide(L)' 'MDPCDDKVLETHQALARHDVANLEGLVLAHVAPGPYTLVAFPLPLRGADASPVRAVLVAE' A
#
# COMPACT_ATOMS: atom_id res chain seq x y z
N MET A 1 7.30 -5.73 -4.16
CA MET A 1 7.42 -6.13 -2.75
C MET A 1 8.81 -6.66 -2.58
N ASP A 2 9.61 -6.00 -1.76
CA ASP A 2 10.94 -6.49 -1.45
C ASP A 2 10.85 -7.79 -0.64
N PRO A 3 11.78 -8.75 -0.82
CA PRO A 3 11.89 -9.91 0.06
C PRO A 3 12.10 -9.47 1.52
N CYS A 4 11.60 -10.26 2.47
CA CYS A 4 11.63 -9.93 3.90
C CYS A 4 13.06 -9.75 4.46
N ASP A 5 14.03 -10.47 3.89
CA ASP A 5 15.44 -10.43 4.28
C ASP A 5 16.27 -9.40 3.48
N ASP A 6 15.68 -8.73 2.49
CA ASP A 6 16.36 -7.71 1.71
C ASP A 6 16.62 -6.45 2.54
N LYS A 7 17.89 -6.06 2.67
CA LYS A 7 18.33 -4.85 3.36
C LYS A 7 18.45 -3.64 2.44
N VAL A 8 18.48 -3.86 1.14
CA VAL A 8 18.60 -2.81 0.13
C VAL A 8 17.23 -2.16 -0.12
N LEU A 9 16.14 -2.95 -0.11
CA LEU A 9 14.78 -2.47 -0.34
C LEU A 9 14.65 -1.74 -1.68
N GLU A 10 15.12 -2.38 -2.76
CA GLU A 10 15.20 -1.76 -4.09
C GLU A 10 13.83 -1.28 -4.59
N THR A 11 12.76 -2.03 -4.33
CA THR A 11 11.38 -1.63 -4.68
C THR A 11 10.98 -0.37 -3.91
N HIS A 12 11.16 -0.32 -2.59
CA HIS A 12 10.83 0.86 -1.79
C HIS A 12 11.56 2.11 -2.31
N GLN A 13 12.86 1.98 -2.61
CA GLN A 13 13.63 3.09 -3.15
C GLN A 13 13.14 3.54 -4.53
N ALA A 14 12.76 2.61 -5.40
CA ALA A 14 12.22 2.93 -6.72
C ALA A 14 10.87 3.64 -6.61
N LEU A 15 9.95 3.15 -5.76
CA LEU A 15 8.65 3.79 -5.52
C LEU A 15 8.82 5.24 -5.02
N ALA A 16 9.71 5.45 -4.06
CA ALA A 16 10.02 6.79 -3.53
C ALA A 16 10.58 7.74 -4.59
N ARG A 17 11.47 7.24 -5.48
CA ARG A 17 12.02 8.03 -6.59
C ARG A 17 10.97 8.45 -7.63
N HIS A 18 9.86 7.73 -7.72
CA HIS A 18 8.80 7.95 -8.71
C HIS A 18 7.51 8.55 -8.11
N ASP A 19 7.54 9.00 -6.85
CA ASP A 19 6.37 9.55 -6.15
C ASP A 19 5.17 8.58 -6.13
N VAL A 20 5.44 7.29 -5.90
CA VAL A 20 4.43 6.24 -5.79
C VAL A 20 4.32 5.79 -4.34
N ALA A 21 3.10 5.82 -3.80
CA ALA A 21 2.81 5.33 -2.45
C ALA A 21 2.80 3.80 -2.39
N ASN A 22 3.28 3.23 -1.28
CA ASN A 22 3.20 1.80 -0.99
C ASN A 22 1.97 1.47 -0.13
N LEU A 23 1.29 0.37 -0.42
CA LEU A 23 0.16 -0.16 0.35
C LEU A 23 0.29 -1.68 0.48
N GLU A 24 0.58 -2.13 1.69
CA GLU A 24 0.92 -3.53 1.98
C GLU A 24 -0.11 -4.19 2.90
N GLY A 25 -0.11 -5.53 2.93
CA GLY A 25 -0.94 -6.30 3.86
C GLY A 25 -2.44 -6.37 3.50
N LEU A 26 -2.81 -6.03 2.26
CA LEU A 26 -4.19 -6.19 1.78
C LEU A 26 -4.62 -7.66 1.76
N VAL A 27 -5.88 -7.92 2.07
CA VAL A 27 -6.50 -9.24 1.94
C VAL A 27 -7.39 -9.25 0.71
N LEU A 28 -6.91 -9.84 -0.38
CA LEU A 28 -7.61 -9.88 -1.68
C LEU A 28 -8.19 -11.26 -2.03
N ALA A 29 -8.07 -12.25 -1.14
CA ALA A 29 -8.44 -13.66 -1.39
C ALA A 29 -9.92 -13.86 -1.78
N HIS A 30 -10.80 -12.91 -1.48
CA HIS A 30 -12.23 -12.97 -1.76
C HIS A 30 -12.71 -11.86 -2.70
N VAL A 31 -11.79 -11.20 -3.41
CA VAL A 31 -12.08 -10.09 -4.32
C VAL A 31 -11.92 -10.60 -5.76
N ALA A 32 -12.94 -10.41 -6.59
CA ALA A 32 -12.86 -10.73 -8.02
C ALA A 32 -11.94 -9.71 -8.75
N PRO A 33 -11.18 -10.11 -9.78
CA PRO A 33 -10.45 -9.16 -10.60
C PRO A 33 -11.40 -8.18 -11.32
N GLY A 34 -11.06 -6.90 -11.31
CA GLY A 34 -11.86 -5.85 -11.96
C GLY A 34 -11.49 -4.44 -11.50
N PRO A 35 -12.09 -3.41 -12.11
CA PRO A 35 -11.95 -2.04 -11.63
C PRO A 35 -12.74 -1.84 -10.33
N TYR A 36 -12.14 -1.10 -9.40
CA TYR A 36 -12.75 -0.67 -8.14
C TYR A 36 -12.26 0.73 -7.81
N THR A 37 -13.05 1.49 -7.06
CA THR A 37 -12.52 2.65 -6.35
C THR A 37 -11.85 2.19 -5.05
N LEU A 38 -10.55 2.44 -4.92
CA LEU A 38 -9.79 2.18 -3.71
C LEU A 38 -9.95 3.32 -2.70
N VAL A 39 -10.32 2.98 -1.47
CA VAL A 39 -10.35 3.88 -0.32
C VAL A 39 -9.36 3.37 0.72
N ALA A 40 -8.26 4.07 0.95
CA ALA A 40 -7.18 3.64 1.85
C ALA A 40 -6.48 4.84 2.52
N PHE A 41 -7.25 5.70 3.19
CA PHE A 41 -6.71 6.93 3.78
C PHE A 41 -5.84 6.67 5.01
N PRO A 42 -4.63 7.24 5.08
CA PRO A 42 -3.79 7.20 6.28
C PRO A 42 -4.36 8.09 7.38
N LEU A 43 -4.07 7.72 8.63
CA LEU A 43 -4.25 8.57 9.79
C LEU A 43 -3.24 9.75 9.74
N PRO A 44 -3.60 10.92 10.28
CA PRO A 44 -2.70 12.08 10.30
C PRO A 44 -1.63 11.97 11.41
N LEU A 45 -0.75 10.98 11.31
CA LEU A 45 0.31 10.72 12.28
C LEU A 45 1.57 11.53 11.93
N ARG A 46 1.92 12.51 12.76
CA ARG A 46 3.13 13.33 12.56
C ARG A 46 4.39 12.57 12.97
N GLY A 47 5.40 12.58 12.11
CA GLY A 47 6.70 11.96 12.38
C GLY A 47 6.73 10.43 12.26
N ALA A 48 5.60 9.82 11.89
CA ALA A 48 5.54 8.39 11.59
C ALA A 48 6.08 8.10 10.18
N ASP A 49 6.63 6.91 10.02
CA ASP A 49 7.11 6.33 8.77
C ASP A 49 5.99 5.69 7.94
N ALA A 50 4.92 5.24 8.59
CA ALA A 50 3.74 4.68 7.95
C ALA A 50 2.45 4.95 8.77
N SER A 51 1.30 4.61 8.20
CA SER A 51 0.02 4.63 8.89
C SER A 51 -0.78 3.35 8.61
N PRO A 52 -1.43 2.75 9.62
CA PRO A 52 -2.47 1.77 9.34
C PRO A 52 -3.63 2.43 8.61
N VAL A 53 -4.36 1.64 7.83
CA VAL A 53 -5.55 2.08 7.08
C VAL A 53 -6.67 1.06 7.21
N ARG A 54 -7.92 1.52 7.04
CA ARG A 54 -9.02 0.63 6.68
C ARG A 54 -9.17 0.69 5.17
N ALA A 55 -8.48 -0.21 4.46
CA ALA A 55 -8.59 -0.32 3.01
C ALA A 55 -9.96 -0.93 2.64
N VAL A 56 -10.67 -0.29 1.71
CA VAL A 56 -11.96 -0.75 1.18
C VAL A 56 -11.94 -0.60 -0.34
N LEU A 57 -12.54 -1.56 -1.03
CA LEU A 57 -12.82 -1.49 -2.46
C LEU A 57 -14.32 -1.23 -2.64
N VAL A 58 -14.67 -0.21 -3.41
CA VAL A 58 -16.05 0.11 -3.78
C VAL A 58 -16.25 -0.29 -5.24
N ALA A 59 -17.17 -1.22 -5.47
CA ALA A 59 -17.61 -1.57 -6.82
C ALA A 59 -18.50 -0.46 -7.38
N GLU A 60 -18.42 -0.24 -8.69
CA GLU A 60 -19.38 0.60 -9.42
C GLU A 60 -20.76 -0.06 -9.51
#